data_AF-A0A060Y8V0-F1
#
_entry.id   AF-A0A060Y8V0-F1
#
_cell.length_a   1.000
_cell.length_b   1.000
_cell.length_c   1.000
_cell.angle_alpha   90.00
_cell.angle_beta   90.00
_cell.angle_gamma   90.00
#
_symmetry.space_group_name_H-M   'P 1'
#
loop_
_entity.id
_entity.type
_entity.pdbx_description
1 polymer ?
#
loop_
_entity_poly.entity_id
_entity_poly.type
_entity_poly.pdbx_seq_one_letter_code
_entity_poly.pdbx_strand_id
1 'polypeptide(L)'
;MITNALSFTDGPFTGTPPTYGYDADRAEEQRRHHDILPYIDDSPSSSPHLSSKSRSSRDTLSSGSLESSKSTELDLEKGLEMRKWVLSGILASEETYLSHLEALLLPMKPLKAAATTSQPVLTIPQIETIFFKVPELYEVHKEFYDGLLPRVQQWSHHQRVGDLFQKQVRS
;
A
#
# COMPACT_ATOMS: atom_id res chain seq x y z
N MET A 1 9.61 -59.34 2.69
CA MET A 1 10.08 -58.97 1.35
C MET A 1 10.73 -57.59 1.47
N ILE A 2 12.02 -57.61 1.78
CA ILE A 2 13.17 -57.18 0.95
C ILE A 2 13.56 -55.73 1.26
N THR A 3 14.78 -55.64 1.77
CA THR A 3 15.65 -54.53 2.15
C THR A 3 16.33 -53.85 0.96
N ASN A 4 16.78 -52.60 1.13
CA ASN A 4 18.11 -52.03 0.76
C ASN A 4 18.03 -50.50 0.96
N ALA A 5 18.81 -49.79 1.77
CA ALA A 5 20.26 -49.75 2.06
C ALA A 5 21.12 -49.20 0.91
N LEU A 6 21.65 -47.98 1.13
CA LEU A 6 22.91 -47.36 0.65
C LEU A 6 22.99 -47.12 -0.88
N SER A 7 23.53 -46.01 -1.40
CA SER A 7 24.83 -45.44 -1.10
C SER A 7 25.01 -44.02 -1.65
N PHE A 8 25.85 -43.26 -0.93
CA PHE A 8 26.56 -42.07 -1.36
C PHE A 8 27.44 -42.39 -2.59
N THR A 9 27.47 -41.51 -3.59
CA THR A 9 28.53 -41.46 -4.59
C THR A 9 29.04 -40.03 -4.71
N ASP A 10 30.36 -39.91 -4.59
CA ASP A 10 31.16 -38.70 -4.53
C ASP A 10 31.79 -38.38 -5.91
N GLY A 11 32.04 -37.09 -6.18
CA GLY A 11 32.97 -36.57 -7.20
C GLY A 11 32.39 -35.96 -8.51
N PRO A 12 33.19 -35.17 -9.27
CA PRO A 12 33.66 -33.82 -8.90
C PRO A 12 33.51 -32.74 -10.02
N PHE A 13 33.82 -31.50 -9.64
CA PHE A 13 34.42 -30.41 -10.47
C PHE A 13 33.54 -29.50 -11.37
N THR A 14 33.57 -28.22 -10.99
CA THR A 14 33.56 -26.97 -11.79
C THR A 14 32.35 -26.53 -12.61
N GLY A 15 31.79 -25.38 -12.22
CA GLY A 15 31.03 -24.49 -13.07
C GLY A 15 30.77 -23.17 -12.35
N THR A 16 31.52 -22.12 -12.70
CA THR A 16 31.37 -20.74 -12.20
C THR A 16 29.97 -20.16 -12.52
N PRO A 17 29.40 -19.29 -11.67
CA PRO A 17 28.12 -18.65 -11.94
C PRO A 17 28.26 -17.55 -13.01
N PRO A 18 27.25 -17.30 -13.87
CA PRO A 18 27.30 -16.19 -14.81
C PRO A 18 27.04 -14.86 -14.10
N THR A 19 28.04 -14.00 -14.14
CA THR A 19 28.01 -12.58 -13.77
C THR A 19 27.11 -11.82 -14.76
N TYR A 20 26.03 -11.20 -14.27
CA TYR A 20 25.29 -10.20 -15.04
C TYR A 20 26.07 -8.88 -15.05
N GLY A 21 26.76 -8.60 -16.14
CA GLY A 21 27.36 -7.29 -16.43
C GLY A 21 26.37 -6.42 -17.19
N TYR A 22 26.04 -5.26 -16.61
CA TYR A 22 25.44 -4.13 -17.31
C TYR A 22 26.56 -3.46 -18.11
N ASP A 23 26.42 -3.34 -19.43
CA ASP A 23 27.32 -2.50 -20.24
C ASP A 23 26.48 -1.46 -20.99
N ALA A 24 26.78 -0.21 -20.69
CA ALA A 24 26.16 0.98 -21.24
C ALA A 24 27.15 1.56 -22.25
N ASP A 25 26.81 1.55 -23.54
CA ASP A 25 27.21 2.58 -24.51
C ASP A 25 26.79 2.19 -25.93
N ARG A 26 25.91 2.98 -26.54
CA ARG A 26 25.94 3.20 -27.99
C ARG A 26 25.27 4.52 -28.36
N ALA A 27 26.04 5.60 -28.28
CA ALA A 27 25.79 6.82 -29.00
C ALA A 27 26.06 6.64 -30.50
N GLU A 28 25.19 7.27 -31.30
CA GLU A 28 25.41 7.86 -32.63
C GLU A 28 25.93 6.98 -33.77
N GLU A 29 25.10 6.78 -34.80
CA GLU A 29 25.11 7.66 -35.99
C GLU A 29 24.13 7.15 -37.06
N GLN A 30 23.64 8.09 -37.87
CA GLN A 30 23.12 7.90 -39.24
C GLN A 30 21.61 7.62 -39.40
N ARG A 31 20.85 8.70 -39.60
CA ARG A 31 20.17 8.99 -40.88
C ARG A 31 19.31 10.26 -40.80
N ARG A 32 19.92 11.38 -41.24
CA ARG A 32 19.18 12.49 -41.85
C ARG A 32 18.62 11.96 -43.17
N HIS A 33 17.31 11.96 -43.37
CA HIS A 33 16.64 12.20 -44.67
C HIS A 33 15.14 12.37 -44.40
N HIS A 34 14.61 13.49 -44.87
CA HIS A 34 13.20 13.90 -44.85
C HIS A 34 12.29 12.87 -45.56
N ASP A 35 11.04 12.73 -45.10
CA ASP A 35 9.84 13.02 -45.91
C ASP A 35 8.52 12.69 -45.17
N ILE A 36 7.69 13.73 -45.02
CA ILE A 36 6.22 13.78 -44.98
C ILE A 36 5.48 12.56 -44.40
N LEU A 37 4.94 12.72 -43.19
CA LEU A 37 3.85 11.88 -42.68
C LEU A 37 2.60 12.74 -42.45
N PRO A 38 1.43 12.35 -42.98
CA PRO A 38 0.18 13.07 -42.76
C PRO A 38 -0.20 12.94 -41.29
N TYR A 39 -0.23 14.08 -40.61
CA TYR A 39 -0.80 14.20 -39.27
C TYR A 39 -2.28 13.84 -39.35
N ILE A 40 -2.66 12.68 -38.82
CA ILE A 40 -4.07 12.36 -38.59
C ILE A 40 -4.47 13.14 -37.34
N ASP A 41 -4.98 14.34 -37.55
CA ASP A 41 -5.76 15.10 -36.57
C ASP A 41 -7.19 14.55 -36.58
N ASP A 42 -7.50 13.62 -35.68
CA ASP A 42 -8.88 13.20 -35.42
C ASP A 42 -9.40 13.91 -34.15
N SER A 43 -9.29 15.23 -34.15
CA SER A 43 -9.95 16.09 -33.17
C SER A 43 -11.37 16.45 -33.66
N PRO A 44 -12.45 16.03 -32.99
CA PRO A 44 -13.74 16.66 -33.20
C PRO A 44 -13.69 18.09 -32.62
N SER A 45 -13.46 19.07 -33.49
CA SER A 45 -13.74 20.48 -33.19
C SER A 45 -15.25 20.65 -33.03
N SER A 46 -15.69 20.87 -31.79
CA SER A 46 -17.04 21.34 -31.49
C SER A 46 -16.92 22.61 -30.65
N SER A 47 -16.69 23.73 -31.34
CA SER A 47 -16.88 25.06 -30.77
C SER A 47 -18.37 25.39 -30.77
N PRO A 48 -18.99 25.73 -29.63
CA PRO A 48 -20.37 26.19 -29.62
C PRO A 48 -20.44 27.62 -30.16
N HIS A 49 -21.24 27.81 -31.21
CA HIS A 49 -21.58 29.14 -31.73
C HIS A 49 -22.38 29.93 -30.70
N LEU A 50 -21.84 31.07 -30.24
CA LEU A 50 -22.56 32.04 -29.45
C LEU A 50 -23.54 32.81 -30.35
N SER A 51 -24.79 32.36 -30.39
CA SER A 51 -25.90 33.13 -30.96
C SER A 51 -26.33 34.21 -29.97
N SER A 52 -26.10 35.46 -30.33
CA SER A 52 -26.65 36.64 -29.64
C SER A 52 -28.10 36.84 -30.06
N LYS A 53 -29.04 36.46 -29.19
CA LYS A 53 -30.43 36.93 -29.28
C LYS A 53 -30.91 37.41 -27.91
N SER A 54 -30.75 38.72 -27.71
CA SER A 54 -31.58 39.48 -26.77
C SER A 54 -33.05 39.28 -27.14
N ARG A 55 -33.89 38.90 -26.16
CA ARG A 55 -35.17 39.53 -25.81
C ARG A 55 -36.08 38.65 -24.93
N SER A 56 -36.80 39.35 -24.04
CA SER A 56 -38.10 39.01 -23.45
C SER A 56 -38.05 38.02 -22.28
N SER A 57 -38.16 38.47 -21.03
CA SER A 57 -39.39 38.92 -20.35
C SER A 57 -40.27 37.76 -19.89
N ARG A 58 -40.56 37.83 -18.57
CA ARG A 58 -41.67 37.24 -17.82
C ARG A 58 -41.41 35.88 -17.17
N ASP A 59 -41.19 35.98 -15.86
CA ASP A 59 -41.65 35.10 -14.76
C ASP A 59 -42.10 33.70 -15.14
N THR A 60 -41.43 32.67 -14.60
CA THR A 60 -42.07 31.44 -14.08
C THR A 60 -41.03 30.48 -13.47
N LEU A 61 -41.23 30.22 -12.17
CA LEU A 61 -40.89 28.99 -11.43
C LEU A 61 -39.40 28.68 -11.19
N SER A 62 -38.96 29.09 -9.99
CA SER A 62 -37.95 28.39 -9.19
C SER A 62 -38.25 26.89 -9.15
N SER A 63 -37.53 26.11 -9.97
CA SER A 63 -37.59 24.65 -9.99
C SER A 63 -36.19 24.01 -10.07
N GLY A 64 -35.15 24.72 -9.60
CA GLY A 64 -33.76 24.22 -9.54
C GLY A 64 -33.35 23.65 -8.18
N SER A 65 -34.23 23.65 -7.18
CA SER A 65 -33.84 23.37 -5.79
C SER A 65 -33.77 21.88 -5.42
N LEU A 66 -34.33 20.98 -6.23
CA LEU A 66 -34.42 19.55 -5.88
C LEU A 66 -33.27 18.71 -6.48
N GLU A 67 -32.78 19.05 -7.67
CA GLU A 67 -31.66 18.34 -8.28
C GLU A 67 -30.32 18.65 -7.58
N SER A 68 -30.14 19.88 -7.11
CA SER A 68 -28.93 20.29 -6.37
C SER A 68 -28.81 19.60 -5.00
N SER A 69 -29.91 19.32 -4.32
CA SER A 69 -29.88 18.64 -3.02
C SER A 69 -29.60 17.14 -3.17
N LYS A 70 -30.13 16.53 -4.23
CA LYS A 70 -29.93 15.11 -4.52
C LYS A 70 -28.51 14.82 -5.00
N SER A 71 -27.88 15.73 -5.73
CA SER A 71 -26.48 15.58 -6.15
C SER A 71 -25.52 15.67 -4.96
N THR A 72 -25.76 16.56 -3.99
CA THR A 72 -24.93 16.68 -2.79
C THR A 72 -25.06 15.47 -1.86
N GLU A 73 -26.24 14.89 -1.74
CA GLU A 73 -26.46 13.70 -0.92
C GLU A 73 -25.71 12.48 -1.47
N LEU A 74 -25.74 12.28 -2.79
CA LEU A 74 -24.98 11.22 -3.47
C LEU A 74 -23.46 11.40 -3.35
N ASP A 75 -22.96 12.64 -3.30
CA ASP A 75 -21.54 12.91 -3.13
C ASP A 75 -21.06 12.62 -1.69
N LEU A 76 -21.89 12.95 -0.69
CA LEU A 76 -21.62 12.62 0.71
C LEU A 76 -21.58 11.11 0.96
N GLU A 77 -22.49 10.35 0.34
CA GLU A 77 -22.52 8.89 0.42
C GLU A 77 -21.22 8.32 -0.16
N LYS A 78 -20.86 8.69 -1.39
CA LYS A 78 -19.58 8.28 -2.00
C LYS A 78 -18.38 8.57 -1.12
N GLY A 79 -18.33 9.76 -0.52
CA GLY A 79 -17.27 10.12 0.42
C GLY A 79 -17.22 9.21 1.65
N LEU A 80 -18.38 8.79 2.15
CA LEU A 80 -18.50 7.84 3.24
C LEU A 80 -18.00 6.44 2.86
N GLU A 81 -18.39 5.92 1.68
CA GLU A 81 -17.89 4.63 1.18
C GLU A 81 -16.38 4.66 0.94
N MET A 82 -15.88 5.72 0.29
CA MET A 82 -14.45 5.89 0.04
C MET A 82 -13.66 5.90 1.35
N ARG A 83 -14.16 6.61 2.37
CA ARG A 83 -13.54 6.64 3.69
C ARG A 83 -13.52 5.25 4.32
N LYS A 84 -14.62 4.50 4.27
CA LYS A 84 -14.65 3.11 4.77
C LYS A 84 -13.65 2.24 4.03
N TRP A 85 -13.61 2.34 2.70
CA TRP A 85 -12.71 1.55 1.86
C TRP A 85 -11.23 1.81 2.19
N VAL A 86 -10.84 3.08 2.33
CA VAL A 86 -9.48 3.45 2.75
C VAL A 86 -9.15 2.88 4.12
N LEU A 87 -10.06 3.00 5.10
CA LEU A 87 -9.82 2.49 6.45
C LEU A 87 -9.74 0.96 6.49
N SER A 88 -10.54 0.26 5.69
CA SER A 88 -10.40 -1.19 5.51
C SER A 88 -9.04 -1.58 4.93
N GLY A 89 -8.52 -0.79 3.98
CA GLY A 89 -7.17 -0.98 3.43
C GLY A 89 -6.08 -0.80 4.48
N ILE A 90 -6.18 0.26 5.29
CA ILE A 90 -5.26 0.50 6.42
C ILE A 90 -5.32 -0.68 7.40
N LEU A 91 -6.52 -1.10 7.79
CA LEU A 91 -6.73 -2.21 8.70
C LEU A 91 -6.08 -3.51 8.20
N ALA A 92 -6.26 -3.86 6.91
CA ALA A 92 -5.63 -5.03 6.30
C ALA A 92 -4.09 -4.92 6.25
N SER A 93 -3.57 -3.72 6.01
CA SER A 93 -2.13 -3.49 6.05
C SER A 93 -1.56 -3.62 7.47
N GLU A 94 -2.30 -3.16 8.49
CA GLU A 94 -1.92 -3.29 9.89
C GLU A 94 -1.97 -4.75 10.36
N GLU A 95 -2.96 -5.55 9.92
CA GLU A 95 -3.00 -6.98 10.20
C GLU A 95 -1.75 -7.71 9.68
N THR A 96 -1.35 -7.40 8.45
CA THR A 96 -0.14 -7.96 7.84
C THR A 96 1.12 -7.49 8.57
N TYR A 97 1.18 -6.21 8.93
CA TYR A 97 2.30 -5.63 9.66
C TYR A 97 2.48 -6.27 11.05
N LEU A 98 1.39 -6.45 11.79
CA LEU A 98 1.40 -7.12 13.09
C LEU A 98 1.86 -8.56 13.00
N SER A 99 1.43 -9.30 11.96
CA SER A 99 1.92 -10.66 11.69
C SER A 99 3.45 -10.71 11.52
N HIS A 100 4.02 -9.75 10.77
CA HIS A 100 5.47 -9.65 10.62
C HIS A 100 6.18 -9.29 11.93
N LEU A 101 5.64 -8.37 12.72
CA LEU A 101 6.20 -8.02 14.03
C LEU A 101 6.14 -9.21 15.01
N GLU A 102 5.04 -9.95 15.03
CA GLU A 102 4.90 -11.16 15.84
C GLU A 102 5.94 -12.22 15.44
N ALA A 103 6.17 -12.41 14.13
CA ALA A 103 7.21 -13.30 13.62
C ALA A 103 8.62 -12.92 14.08
N LEU A 104 8.92 -11.63 14.26
CA LEU A 104 10.18 -11.15 14.85
C LEU A 104 10.23 -11.37 16.37
N LEU A 105 9.11 -11.30 17.08
CA LEU A 105 9.05 -11.52 18.52
C LEU A 105 9.20 -12.99 18.92
N LEU A 106 8.76 -13.92 18.07
CA LEU A 106 8.86 -15.37 18.30
C LEU A 106 10.29 -15.84 18.63
N PRO A 107 11.33 -15.55 17.82
CA PRO A 107 12.70 -15.97 18.14
C PRO A 107 13.33 -15.20 19.32
N MET A 108 12.81 -14.03 19.70
CA MET A 108 13.42 -13.22 20.74
C MET A 108 13.46 -13.93 22.10
N LYS A 109 12.38 -14.62 22.50
CA LYS A 109 12.30 -15.35 23.79
C LYS A 109 13.35 -16.48 23.90
N PRO A 110 13.43 -17.45 22.96
CA PRO A 110 14.45 -18.49 23.03
C PRO A 110 15.87 -17.95 22.88
N LEU A 111 16.10 -16.88 22.12
CA LEU A 111 17.42 -16.24 22.03
C LEU A 111 17.85 -15.63 23.39
N LYS A 112 16.94 -14.93 24.08
CA LYS A 112 17.23 -14.42 25.43
C LYS A 112 17.51 -15.54 26.43
N ALA A 113 16.78 -16.65 26.36
CA ALA A 113 17.03 -17.81 27.21
C ALA A 113 18.38 -18.50 26.89
N ALA A 114 18.74 -18.63 25.60
CA ALA A 114 20.01 -19.20 25.17
C ALA A 114 21.21 -18.34 25.61
N ALA A 115 21.03 -17.02 25.69
CA ALA A 115 22.08 -16.08 26.10
C ALA A 115 22.50 -16.22 27.57
N THR A 116 21.71 -16.90 28.42
CA THR A 116 22.07 -17.18 29.83
C THR A 116 22.73 -18.54 30.02
N THR A 117 22.99 -19.28 28.94
CA THR A 117 23.68 -20.58 29.00
C THR A 117 25.20 -20.40 29.01
N SER A 118 25.95 -21.47 29.26
CA SER A 118 27.42 -21.42 29.32
C SER A 118 28.11 -21.18 27.96
N GLN A 119 27.38 -21.30 26.84
CA GLN A 119 27.93 -21.11 25.49
C GLN A 119 26.93 -20.33 24.59
N PRO A 120 26.73 -19.04 24.86
CA PRO A 120 25.80 -18.23 24.08
C PRO A 120 26.42 -17.85 22.73
N VAL A 121 25.66 -18.05 21.64
CA VAL A 121 26.05 -17.54 20.30
C VAL A 121 25.84 -16.03 20.19
N LEU A 122 24.81 -15.52 20.87
CA LEU A 122 24.50 -14.10 20.97
C LEU A 122 24.37 -13.71 22.45
N THR A 123 24.93 -12.56 22.80
CA THR A 123 24.80 -11.96 24.13
C THR A 123 23.47 -11.20 24.28
N ILE A 124 23.01 -11.01 25.52
CA ILE A 124 21.79 -10.22 25.80
C ILE A 124 21.86 -8.81 25.16
N PRO A 125 22.96 -8.03 25.26
CA PRO A 125 23.02 -6.71 24.63
C PRO A 125 22.92 -6.76 23.09
N GLN A 126 23.47 -7.79 22.44
CA GLN A 126 23.32 -7.96 20.99
C GLN A 126 21.87 -8.24 20.62
N ILE A 127 21.19 -9.11 21.39
CA ILE A 127 19.77 -9.41 21.19
C ILE A 127 18.91 -8.15 21.40
N GLU A 128 19.17 -7.37 22.45
CA GLU A 128 18.48 -6.11 22.72
C GLU A 128 18.71 -5.07 21.61
N THR A 129 19.88 -5.06 20.99
CA THR A 129 20.19 -4.21 19.84
C THR A 129 19.43 -4.67 18.59
N ILE A 130 19.39 -5.98 18.31
CA ILE A 130 18.72 -6.55 17.14
C ILE A 130 17.20 -6.34 17.21
N PHE A 131 16.60 -6.60 18.38
CA PHE A 131 15.15 -6.49 18.60
C PHE A 131 14.74 -5.16 19.24
N PHE A 132 15.59 -4.13 19.12
CA PHE A 132 15.31 -2.84 19.73
C PHE A 132 13.96 -2.29 19.27
N LYS A 133 13.09 -1.96 20.24
CA LYS A 133 11.75 -1.41 20.05
C LYS A 133 10.73 -2.28 19.32
N VAL A 134 11.09 -3.48 18.88
CA VAL A 134 10.14 -4.38 18.20
C VAL A 134 8.92 -4.71 19.09
N PRO A 135 9.07 -5.05 20.39
CA PRO A 135 7.92 -5.29 21.26
C PRO A 135 7.03 -4.07 21.44
N GLU A 136 7.61 -2.91 21.72
CA GLU A 136 6.84 -1.67 21.90
C GLU A 136 6.12 -1.24 20.63
N LEU A 137 6.75 -1.42 19.47
CA LEU A 137 6.16 -1.14 18.17
C LEU A 137 4.96 -2.05 17.88
N TYR A 138 5.05 -3.34 18.25
CA TYR A 138 3.93 -4.27 18.17
C TYR A 138 2.75 -3.78 19.00
N GLU A 139 2.98 -3.41 20.26
CA GLU A 139 1.89 -2.96 21.16
C GLU A 139 1.19 -1.70 20.64
N VAL A 140 1.95 -0.69 20.16
CA VAL A 140 1.37 0.56 19.63
C VAL A 140 0.50 0.30 18.41
N HIS A 141 0.98 -0.52 17.47
CA HIS A 141 0.21 -0.85 16.27
C HIS A 141 -0.95 -1.80 16.57
N LYS A 142 -0.79 -2.70 17.54
CA LYS A 142 -1.84 -3.62 17.97
C LYS A 142 -2.99 -2.85 18.59
N GLU A 143 -2.68 -1.87 19.43
CA GLU A 143 -3.68 -0.98 20.02
C GLU A 143 -4.42 -0.15 18.96
N PHE A 144 -3.70 0.38 17.96
CA PHE A 144 -4.34 1.08 16.84
C PHE A 144 -5.27 0.17 16.04
N TYR A 145 -4.80 -1.03 15.67
CA TYR A 145 -5.58 -2.02 14.94
C TYR A 145 -6.85 -2.42 15.70
N ASP A 146 -6.71 -2.80 16.97
CA ASP A 146 -7.82 -3.21 17.82
C ASP A 146 -8.82 -2.07 18.06
N GLY A 147 -8.34 -0.82 18.08
CA GLY A 147 -9.19 0.37 18.14
C GLY A 147 -9.91 0.70 16.82
N LEU A 148 -9.29 0.42 15.67
CA LEU A 148 -9.83 0.72 14.35
C LEU A 148 -10.83 -0.34 13.86
N LEU A 149 -10.54 -1.63 14.10
CA LEU A 149 -11.35 -2.77 13.66
C LEU A 149 -12.86 -2.63 13.94
N PRO A 150 -13.31 -2.43 15.20
CA PRO A 150 -14.74 -2.33 15.49
C PRO A 150 -15.37 -1.10 14.83
N ARG A 151 -14.60 -0.02 14.64
CA ARG A 151 -15.09 1.23 14.02
C ARG A 151 -15.35 1.05 12.54
N VAL A 152 -14.56 0.23 11.84
CA VAL A 152 -14.75 -0.10 10.42
C VAL A 152 -15.87 -1.14 10.24
N GLN A 153 -15.98 -2.11 11.15
CA GLN A 153 -17.05 -3.11 11.13
C GLN A 153 -18.44 -2.50 11.38
N GLN A 154 -18.54 -1.58 12.35
CA GLN A 154 -19.77 -0.88 12.72
C GLN A 154 -19.79 0.52 12.11
N TRP A 155 -19.75 0.59 10.78
CA TRP A 155 -19.62 1.86 10.06
C TRP A 155 -20.90 2.69 10.08
N SER A 156 -20.77 4.01 10.27
CA SER A 156 -21.86 4.98 10.20
C SER A 156 -21.36 6.39 9.86
N HIS A 157 -22.25 7.30 9.44
CA HIS A 157 -21.91 8.70 9.15
C HIS A 157 -21.27 9.43 10.35
N HIS A 158 -21.63 9.06 11.57
CA HIS A 158 -21.14 9.71 12.80
C HIS A 158 -19.82 9.12 13.29
N GLN A 159 -19.31 8.08 12.62
CA GLN A 159 -18.11 7.38 13.04
C GLN A 159 -16.89 8.29 12.91
N ARG A 160 -16.14 8.43 14.01
CA ARG A 160 -14.90 9.21 14.08
C ARG A 160 -13.73 8.26 14.33
N VAL A 161 -12.61 8.50 13.65
CA VAL A 161 -11.38 7.68 13.79
C VAL A 161 -10.13 8.52 13.97
N GLY A 162 -10.22 9.85 13.85
CA GLY A 162 -9.06 10.74 13.87
C GLY A 162 -8.30 10.72 15.20
N ASP A 163 -8.98 10.41 16.30
CA ASP A 163 -8.39 10.20 17.62
C ASP A 163 -7.40 9.04 17.64
N LEU A 164 -7.64 7.97 16.87
CA LEU A 164 -6.74 6.81 16.78
C LEU A 164 -5.41 7.20 16.12
N PHE A 165 -5.47 7.89 14.97
CA PHE A 165 -4.27 8.37 14.27
C PHE A 165 -3.49 9.39 15.10
N GLN A 166 -4.19 10.28 15.80
CA GLN A 166 -3.58 11.25 16.70
C GLN A 166 -2.85 10.61 17.87
N LYS A 167 -3.33 9.46 18.35
CA LYS A 167 -2.66 8.70 19.41
C LYS A 167 -1.38 8.05 18.86
N GLN A 168 -1.45 7.43 17.69
CA GLN A 168 -0.32 6.73 17.08
C GLN A 168 0.88 7.67 16.79
N VAL A 169 0.64 8.93 16.43
CA VAL A 169 1.71 9.93 16.23
C VAL A 169 2.37 10.39 17.54
N ARG A 170 1.69 10.23 18.69
CA ARG A 170 2.19 10.65 20.00
C ARG A 170 2.81 9.52 20.83
N SER A 171 2.72 8.30 20.33
CA SER A 171 3.23 7.06 20.96
C SER A 171 4.69 6.87 20.62
#